data_AF-A0A0M1J6P2-F1
#
_entry.id   AF-A0A0M1J6P2-F1
#
_cell.length_a   1.000
_cell.length_b   1.000
_cell.length_c   1.000
_cell.angle_alpha   90.00
_cell.angle_beta   90.00
_cell.angle_gamma   90.00
#
_symmetry.space_group_name_H-M   'P 1'
#
loop_
_entity.id
_entity.type
_entity.pdbx_description
1 polymer ?
#
loop_
_entity_poly.entity_id
_entity_poly.type
_entity_poly.pdbx_seq_one_letter_code
_entity_poly.pdbx_strand_id
1 'polypeptide(L)'
;LFAREFLKAMRIPGLTVLEVVDKVKKSVYTKAKQVAHVQTPAVYDQSMGTFYFSRISKEDLAFKKRGQVAYQGLAATSLAQSDKAANAIKFTGQKSAVLAELGRFAKRSGNARQANRYFAKSLQLAKSLTKTNRDFALALLAANHAQAQNFKKAKQILSQVKDASIRHLVTLNTNNWQQTANIGL
;
A
#
# COMPACT_ATOMS: atom_id res chain seq x y z
N LEU A 1 -0.57 24.42 -15.99
CA LEU A 1 -1.32 25.61 -15.53
C LEU A 1 -2.60 25.24 -14.76
N PHE A 2 -3.51 24.49 -15.38
CA PHE A 2 -4.81 24.09 -14.79
C PHE A 2 -4.72 23.50 -13.37
N ALA A 3 -3.98 22.40 -13.17
CA ALA A 3 -3.93 21.69 -11.88
C ALA A 3 -3.53 22.60 -10.71
N ARG A 4 -2.60 23.54 -10.94
CA ARG A 4 -2.16 24.52 -9.93
C ARG A 4 -3.27 25.50 -9.55
N GLU A 5 -4.05 25.97 -10.53
CA GLU A 5 -5.17 26.88 -10.27
C GLU A 5 -6.34 26.15 -9.61
N PHE A 6 -6.57 24.89 -10.02
CA PHE A 6 -7.58 24.03 -9.43
C PHE A 6 -7.33 23.75 -7.95
N LEU A 7 -6.11 23.35 -7.58
CA LEU A 7 -5.72 23.12 -6.18
C LEU A 7 -5.87 24.38 -5.30
N LYS A 8 -5.73 25.58 -5.86
CA LYS A 8 -5.96 26.83 -5.14
C LYS A 8 -7.46 27.09 -4.95
N ALA A 9 -8.25 26.93 -6.01
CA ALA A 9 -9.68 27.21 -5.98
C ALA A 9 -10.46 26.23 -5.09
N MET A 10 -10.14 24.94 -5.11
CA MET A 10 -10.80 23.93 -4.25
C MET A 10 -10.55 24.12 -2.75
N ARG A 11 -9.59 24.97 -2.36
CA ARG A 11 -9.29 25.28 -0.95
C ARG A 11 -10.13 26.42 -0.38
N ILE A 12 -10.91 27.09 -1.23
CA ILE A 12 -11.79 28.19 -0.85
C ILE A 12 -13.08 27.57 -0.29
N PRO A 13 -13.37 27.75 1.01
CA PRO A 13 -14.55 27.17 1.62
C PRO A 13 -15.82 27.83 1.08
N GLY A 14 -16.91 27.06 1.05
CA GLY A 14 -18.24 27.56 0.66
C GLY A 14 -18.48 27.67 -0.85
N LEU A 15 -17.49 27.40 -1.70
CA LEU A 15 -17.71 27.30 -3.14
C LEU A 15 -18.18 25.89 -3.53
N THR A 16 -19.20 25.86 -4.37
CA THR A 16 -19.63 24.65 -5.06
C THR A 16 -18.55 24.19 -6.05
N VAL A 17 -18.59 22.90 -6.43
CA VAL A 17 -17.68 22.35 -7.45
C VAL A 17 -17.78 23.13 -8.75
N LEU A 18 -18.99 23.53 -9.16
CA LEU A 18 -19.24 24.34 -10.36
C LEU A 18 -18.56 25.71 -10.28
N GLU A 19 -18.71 26.42 -9.16
CA GLU A 19 -18.07 27.73 -8.96
C GLU A 19 -16.55 27.62 -8.94
N VAL A 20 -16.00 26.55 -8.34
CA VAL A 20 -14.56 26.27 -8.38
C VAL A 20 -14.10 26.08 -9.82
N VAL A 21 -14.80 25.27 -10.61
CA VAL A 21 -14.42 24.99 -11.99
C VAL A 21 -14.51 26.24 -12.87
N ASP A 22 -15.57 27.04 -12.75
CA ASP A 22 -15.70 28.31 -13.46
C ASP A 22 -14.55 29.27 -13.11
N LYS A 23 -14.22 29.40 -11.82
CA LYS A 23 -13.11 30.23 -11.35
C LYS A 23 -11.76 29.77 -11.92
N VAL A 24 -11.55 28.46 -12.00
CA VAL A 24 -10.33 27.88 -12.58
C VAL A 24 -10.27 28.16 -14.08
N LYS A 25 -11.37 27.98 -14.81
CA LYS A 25 -11.46 28.26 -16.24
C LYS A 25 -11.10 29.72 -16.55
N LYS A 26 -11.67 30.67 -15.80
CA LYS A 26 -11.37 32.12 -15.92
C LYS A 26 -9.90 32.43 -15.61
N SER A 27 -9.34 31.83 -14.56
CA SER A 27 -7.93 32.01 -14.20
C SER A 27 -6.98 31.46 -15.28
N VAL A 28 -7.24 30.24 -15.78
CA VAL A 28 -6.42 29.60 -16.82
C VAL A 28 -6.47 30.40 -18.12
N TYR A 29 -7.65 30.83 -18.55
CA TYR A 29 -7.82 31.67 -19.74
C TYR A 29 -7.00 32.96 -19.64
N THR A 30 -7.14 33.68 -18.52
CA THR A 30 -6.45 34.97 -18.30
C THR A 30 -4.94 34.79 -18.30
N LYS A 31 -4.43 33.75 -17.62
CA LYS A 31 -2.99 33.48 -17.51
C LYS A 31 -2.38 32.95 -18.79
N ALA A 32 -3.10 32.13 -19.55
CA ALA A 32 -2.65 31.68 -20.86
C ALA A 32 -2.51 32.87 -21.82
N LYS A 33 -3.49 33.78 -21.80
CA LYS A 33 -3.48 34.98 -22.66
C LYS A 33 -2.27 35.88 -22.42
N GLN A 34 -1.79 35.96 -21.17
CA GLN A 34 -0.59 36.74 -20.81
C GLN A 34 0.70 36.21 -21.45
N VAL A 35 0.75 34.93 -21.81
CA VAL A 35 1.90 34.30 -22.46
C VAL A 35 1.61 34.01 -23.94
N ALA A 36 0.73 34.81 -24.55
CA ALA A 36 0.29 34.68 -25.95
C ALA A 36 -0.28 33.29 -26.31
N HIS A 37 -0.79 32.54 -25.33
CA HIS A 37 -1.48 31.27 -25.55
C HIS A 37 -2.98 31.43 -25.31
N VAL A 38 -3.79 30.70 -26.09
CA VAL A 38 -5.23 30.57 -25.83
C VAL A 38 -5.47 29.22 -25.20
N GLN A 39 -5.93 29.22 -23.95
CA GLN A 39 -6.30 27.99 -23.25
C GLN A 39 -7.69 28.14 -22.63
N THR A 40 -8.63 27.36 -23.14
CA THR A 40 -10.01 27.29 -22.63
C THR A 40 -10.29 25.86 -22.17
N PRO A 41 -10.12 25.56 -20.88
CA PRO A 41 -10.43 24.23 -20.34
C PRO A 41 -11.87 23.83 -20.66
N ALA A 42 -12.04 22.63 -21.20
CA ALA A 42 -13.35 22.01 -21.34
C ALA A 42 -13.86 21.61 -19.95
N VAL A 43 -15.13 21.91 -19.69
CA VAL A 43 -15.80 21.59 -18.43
C VAL A 43 -16.97 20.70 -18.78
N TYR A 44 -16.89 19.45 -18.35
CA TYR A 44 -17.95 18.47 -18.50
C TYR A 44 -18.43 18.11 -17.10
N ASP A 45 -19.68 18.44 -16.80
CA ASP A 45 -20.31 18.08 -15.54
C ASP A 45 -21.58 17.27 -15.84
N GLN A 46 -21.67 16.09 -15.23
CA GLN A 46 -22.82 15.19 -15.27
C GLN A 46 -23.36 14.93 -13.87
N SER A 47 -22.89 15.69 -12.86
CA SER A 47 -23.31 15.51 -11.49
C SER A 47 -24.73 16.03 -11.27
N MET A 48 -25.53 15.22 -10.57
CA MET A 48 -26.86 15.61 -10.12
C MET A 48 -26.77 16.04 -8.66
N GLY A 49 -26.66 17.34 -8.41
CA GLY A 49 -26.67 17.92 -7.07
C GLY A 49 -25.65 19.05 -6.85
N THR A 50 -25.69 19.65 -5.67
CA THR A 50 -24.78 20.73 -5.27
C THR A 50 -23.68 20.16 -4.37
N PHE A 51 -22.46 20.08 -4.90
CA PHE A 51 -21.31 19.54 -4.19
C PHE A 51 -20.33 20.63 -3.79
N TYR A 52 -19.63 20.42 -2.68
CA TYR A 52 -18.60 21.32 -2.16
C TYR A 52 -17.30 20.56 -1.93
N PHE A 53 -16.17 21.23 -2.14
CA PHE A 53 -14.90 20.70 -1.65
C PHE A 53 -14.80 20.93 -0.14
N SER A 54 -14.70 19.85 0.63
CA SER A 54 -14.45 19.92 2.07
C SER A 54 -12.98 19.63 2.37
N ARG A 55 -12.46 20.27 3.41
CA ARG A 55 -11.25 19.76 4.08
C ARG A 55 -11.69 18.62 4.99
N ILE A 56 -10.89 17.56 5.09
CA ILE A 56 -11.06 16.56 6.15
C ILE A 56 -11.06 17.34 7.48
N SER A 57 -12.18 17.31 8.19
CA SER A 57 -12.31 18.02 9.46
C SER A 57 -11.40 17.39 10.51
N LYS A 58 -11.12 18.11 11.61
CA LYS A 58 -10.35 17.53 12.72
C LYS A 58 -11.10 16.33 13.30
N GLU A 59 -12.42 16.40 13.29
CA GLU A 59 -13.37 15.38 13.72
C GLU A 59 -13.28 14.14 12.83
N ASP A 60 -13.27 14.30 11.51
CA ASP A 60 -13.10 13.20 10.55
C ASP A 60 -11.73 12.54 10.69
N LEU A 61 -10.69 13.34 10.91
CA LEU A 61 -9.34 12.83 11.13
C LEU A 61 -9.26 12.05 12.45
N ALA A 62 -9.92 12.54 13.50
CA ALA A 62 -10.03 11.84 14.77
C ALA A 62 -10.85 10.55 14.64
N PHE A 63 -11.93 10.55 13.86
CA PHE A 63 -12.71 9.35 13.55
C PHE A 63 -11.86 8.30 12.82
N LYS A 64 -11.13 8.68 11.75
CA LYS A 64 -10.19 7.80 11.05
C LYS A 64 -9.13 7.22 11.99
N LYS A 65 -8.55 8.03 12.88
CA LYS A 65 -7.59 7.58 13.89
C LYS A 65 -8.18 6.57 14.86
N ARG A 66 -9.40 6.81 15.37
CA ARG A 66 -10.11 5.85 16.24
C ARG A 66 -10.37 4.53 15.54
N GLY A 67 -10.83 4.56 14.29
CA GLY A 67 -11.01 3.36 13.46
C GLY A 67 -9.70 2.59 13.27
N GLN A 68 -8.59 3.31 13.03
CA GLN A 68 -7.27 2.69 12.92
C GLN A 68 -6.82 2.02 14.22
N VAL A 69 -7.01 2.67 15.38
CA VAL A 69 -6.68 2.09 16.69
C VAL A 69 -7.51 0.84 16.96
N ALA A 70 -8.83 0.88 16.69
CA ALA A 70 -9.70 -0.28 16.84
C ALA A 70 -9.25 -1.45 15.96
N TYR A 71 -8.93 -1.19 14.68
CA TYR A 71 -8.38 -2.19 13.78
C TYR A 71 -7.07 -2.79 14.29
N GLN A 72 -6.16 -1.96 14.82
CA GLN A 72 -4.90 -2.43 15.39
C GLN A 72 -5.10 -3.35 16.59
N GLY A 73 -6.05 -3.02 17.47
CA GLY A 73 -6.44 -3.87 18.59
C GLY A 73 -6.95 -5.23 18.15
N LEU A 74 -7.91 -5.25 17.20
CA LEU A 74 -8.44 -6.49 16.63
C LEU A 74 -7.34 -7.32 15.95
N ALA A 75 -6.49 -6.68 15.15
CA ALA A 75 -5.37 -7.34 14.49
C ALA A 75 -4.36 -7.93 15.48
N ALA A 76 -4.13 -7.27 16.63
CA ALA A 76 -3.27 -7.79 17.68
C ALA A 76 -3.87 -9.06 18.31
N THR A 77 -5.18 -9.08 18.57
CA THR A 77 -5.89 -10.27 19.06
C THR A 77 -5.81 -11.41 18.04
N SER A 78 -6.09 -11.14 16.76
CA SER A 78 -5.98 -12.14 15.70
C SER A 78 -4.54 -12.68 15.58
N LEU A 79 -3.53 -11.82 15.66
CA LEU A 79 -2.12 -12.24 15.67
C LEU A 79 -1.81 -13.19 16.82
N ALA A 80 -2.28 -12.90 18.03
CA ALA A 80 -2.02 -13.76 19.19
C ALA A 80 -2.67 -15.14 19.02
N GLN A 81 -3.88 -15.21 18.46
CA GLN A 81 -4.54 -16.48 18.16
C GLN A 81 -3.82 -17.25 17.05
N SER A 82 -3.47 -16.57 15.96
CA SER A 82 -2.77 -17.20 14.84
C SER A 82 -1.35 -17.63 15.18
N ASP A 83 -0.64 -16.96 16.09
CA ASP A 83 0.68 -17.40 16.58
C ASP A 83 0.56 -18.73 17.35
N LYS A 84 -0.46 -18.89 18.19
CA LYS A 84 -0.74 -20.17 18.86
C LYS A 84 -0.98 -21.29 17.84
N ALA A 85 -1.79 -21.02 16.82
CA ALA A 85 -2.05 -21.99 15.74
C ALA A 85 -0.78 -22.30 14.93
N ALA A 86 0.02 -21.29 14.58
CA ALA A 86 1.27 -21.46 13.86
C ALA A 86 2.28 -22.31 14.65
N ASN A 87 2.30 -22.18 15.98
CA ASN A 87 3.19 -22.97 16.83
C ASN A 87 2.80 -24.46 16.86
N ALA A 88 1.52 -24.80 16.66
CA ALA A 88 1.03 -26.17 16.58
C ALA A 88 1.31 -26.87 15.23
N ILE A 89 1.74 -26.15 14.20
CA ILE A 89 2.05 -26.72 12.89
C ILE A 89 3.31 -27.61 13.00
N LYS A 90 3.17 -28.90 12.67
CA LYS A 90 4.27 -29.88 12.74
C LYS A 90 5.24 -29.77 11.57
N PHE A 91 4.74 -29.51 10.36
CA PHE A 91 5.58 -29.49 9.17
C PHE A 91 6.31 -28.16 9.01
N THR A 92 7.66 -28.20 9.03
CA THR A 92 8.53 -27.02 9.03
C THR A 92 8.28 -26.07 7.86
N GLY A 93 8.03 -26.59 6.66
CA GLY A 93 7.74 -25.76 5.48
C GLY A 93 6.44 -24.97 5.61
N GLN A 94 5.38 -25.61 6.09
CA GLN A 94 4.09 -24.97 6.35
C GLN A 94 4.21 -23.94 7.47
N LYS A 95 4.89 -24.29 8.57
CA LYS A 95 5.14 -23.38 9.68
C LYS A 95 5.91 -22.14 9.21
N SER A 96 6.93 -22.32 8.38
CA SER A 96 7.69 -21.23 7.76
C SER A 96 6.80 -20.31 6.92
N ALA A 97 5.93 -20.87 6.08
CA ALA A 97 5.01 -20.10 5.23
C ALA A 97 4.02 -19.28 6.07
N VAL A 98 3.38 -19.91 7.05
CA VAL A 98 2.43 -19.24 7.96
C VAL A 98 3.10 -18.10 8.73
N LEU A 99 4.32 -18.32 9.23
CA LEU A 99 5.09 -17.24 9.88
C LEU A 99 5.38 -16.07 8.92
N ALA A 100 5.65 -16.31 7.64
CA ALA A 100 5.82 -15.23 6.67
C ALA A 100 4.53 -14.41 6.50
N GLU A 101 3.38 -15.08 6.45
CA GLU A 101 2.08 -14.42 6.35
C GLU A 101 1.73 -13.60 7.59
N LEU A 102 2.03 -14.13 8.78
CA LEU A 102 1.90 -13.38 10.03
C LEU A 102 2.82 -12.16 10.05
N GLY A 103 4.03 -12.27 9.48
CA GLY A 103 4.92 -11.13 9.29
C GLY A 103 4.30 -10.04 8.44
N ARG A 104 3.71 -10.40 7.29
CA ARG A 104 2.99 -9.46 6.41
C ARG A 104 1.78 -8.84 7.12
N PHE A 105 0.97 -9.65 7.80
CA PHE A 105 -0.20 -9.17 8.52
C PHE A 105 0.18 -8.20 9.64
N ALA A 106 1.17 -8.55 10.46
CA ALA A 106 1.70 -7.67 11.50
C ALA A 106 2.26 -6.34 10.93
N LYS A 107 2.91 -6.37 9.76
CA LYS A 107 3.39 -5.14 9.12
C LYS A 107 2.21 -4.25 8.68
N ARG A 108 1.17 -4.84 8.06
CA ARG A 108 -0.02 -4.11 7.59
C ARG A 108 -0.85 -3.54 8.75
N SER A 109 -0.87 -4.21 9.90
CA SER A 109 -1.48 -3.68 11.12
C SER A 109 -0.61 -2.64 11.85
N GLY A 110 0.55 -2.26 11.30
CA GLY A 110 1.44 -1.25 11.89
C GLY A 110 2.39 -1.78 12.97
N ASN A 111 2.38 -3.09 13.25
CA ASN A 111 3.26 -3.71 14.24
C ASN A 111 4.57 -4.21 13.60
N ALA A 112 5.46 -3.26 13.28
CA ALA A 112 6.73 -3.57 12.63
C ALA A 112 7.65 -4.49 13.47
N ARG A 113 7.60 -4.40 14.80
CA ARG A 113 8.43 -5.23 15.69
C ARG A 113 8.02 -6.70 15.60
N GLN A 114 6.72 -7.01 15.68
CA GLN A 114 6.24 -8.38 15.51
C GLN A 114 6.48 -8.88 14.08
N ALA A 115 6.25 -8.04 13.07
CA ALA A 115 6.51 -8.39 11.68
C ALA A 115 7.94 -8.90 11.47
N ASN A 116 8.94 -8.16 11.97
CA ASN A 116 10.34 -8.53 11.86
C ASN A 116 10.67 -9.84 12.58
N ARG A 117 10.05 -10.09 13.75
CA ARG A 117 10.21 -11.36 14.47
C ARG A 117 9.67 -12.55 13.67
N TYR A 118 8.47 -12.41 13.11
CA TYR A 118 7.85 -13.46 12.29
C TYR A 118 8.65 -13.74 11.02
N PHE A 119 9.09 -12.70 10.31
CA PHE A 119 9.95 -12.84 9.15
C PHE A 119 11.30 -13.51 9.48
N ALA A 120 11.91 -13.15 10.61
CA ALA A 120 13.17 -13.77 11.05
C ALA A 120 13.00 -15.26 11.35
N LYS A 121 11.94 -15.63 12.10
CA LYS A 121 11.62 -17.05 12.38
C LYS A 121 11.32 -17.82 11.09
N SER A 122 10.53 -17.25 10.19
CA SER A 122 10.25 -17.85 8.88
C SER A 122 11.54 -18.08 8.09
N LEU A 123 12.45 -17.09 8.02
CA LEU A 123 13.73 -17.24 7.33
C LEU A 123 14.59 -18.35 7.94
N GLN A 124 14.61 -18.45 9.26
CA GLN A 124 15.34 -19.50 9.98
C GLN A 124 14.81 -20.89 9.60
N LEU A 125 13.50 -21.09 9.63
CA LEU A 125 12.88 -22.37 9.26
C LEU A 125 13.07 -22.68 7.76
N ALA A 126 12.93 -21.68 6.90
CA ALA A 126 13.17 -21.85 5.46
C ALA A 126 14.60 -22.34 5.19
N LYS A 127 15.59 -21.79 5.91
CA LYS A 127 17.00 -22.18 5.78
C LYS A 127 17.32 -23.57 6.33
N SER A 128 16.53 -24.11 7.26
CA SER A 128 16.71 -25.47 7.77
C SER A 128 16.12 -26.54 6.85
N LEU A 129 15.31 -26.17 5.86
CA LEU A 129 14.76 -27.09 4.87
C LEU A 129 15.81 -27.44 3.80
N THR A 130 15.56 -28.50 3.04
CA THR A 130 16.42 -28.95 1.95
C THR A 130 15.72 -28.89 0.60
N LYS A 131 16.52 -28.83 -0.48
CA LYS A 131 16.08 -28.90 -1.88
C LYS A 131 14.92 -27.92 -2.18
N THR A 132 13.89 -28.42 -2.84
CA THR A 132 12.72 -27.70 -3.33
C THR A 132 11.89 -27.08 -2.21
N ASN A 133 11.78 -27.73 -1.04
CA ASN A 133 11.01 -27.21 0.08
C ASN A 133 11.62 -25.92 0.66
N ARG A 134 12.95 -25.83 0.70
CA ARG A 134 13.67 -24.60 1.07
C ARG A 134 13.36 -23.48 0.10
N ASP A 135 13.43 -23.76 -1.20
CA ASP A 135 13.25 -22.75 -2.24
C ASP A 135 11.81 -22.24 -2.28
N PHE A 136 10.80 -23.10 -2.12
CA PHE A 136 9.41 -22.68 -1.94
C PHE A 136 9.22 -21.81 -0.69
N ALA A 137 9.78 -22.20 0.46
CA ALA A 137 9.65 -21.43 1.70
C ALA A 137 10.31 -20.04 1.59
N LEU A 138 11.50 -19.96 0.98
CA LEU A 138 12.19 -18.69 0.71
C LEU A 138 11.40 -17.81 -0.27
N ALA A 139 10.81 -18.41 -1.31
CA ALA A 139 10.00 -17.71 -2.30
C ALA A 139 8.73 -17.11 -1.66
N LEU A 140 8.02 -17.88 -0.83
CA LEU A 140 6.84 -17.39 -0.08
C LEU A 140 7.22 -16.28 0.91
N LEU A 141 8.36 -16.43 1.60
CA LEU A 141 8.86 -15.39 2.49
C LEU A 141 9.19 -14.10 1.72
N ALA A 142 9.88 -14.20 0.58
CA ALA A 142 10.18 -13.05 -0.26
C ALA A 142 8.91 -12.37 -0.77
N ALA A 143 7.92 -13.14 -1.22
CA ALA A 143 6.64 -12.62 -1.67
C ALA A 143 5.93 -11.84 -0.56
N ASN A 144 5.91 -12.37 0.67
CA ASN A 144 5.33 -11.69 1.83
C ASN A 144 6.11 -10.41 2.20
N HIS A 145 7.44 -10.40 2.09
CA HIS A 145 8.22 -9.18 2.24
C HIS A 145 7.86 -8.12 1.19
N ALA A 146 7.71 -8.51 -0.08
CA ALA A 146 7.37 -7.59 -1.16
C ALA A 146 5.97 -6.99 -0.99
N GLN A 147 4.97 -7.80 -0.63
CA GLN A 147 3.63 -7.30 -0.30
C GLN A 147 3.60 -6.42 0.95
N ALA A 148 4.56 -6.61 1.86
CA ALA A 148 4.82 -5.75 3.00
C ALA A 148 5.69 -4.52 2.64
N GLN A 149 5.87 -4.24 1.34
CA GLN A 149 6.68 -3.17 0.76
C GLN A 149 8.18 -3.20 1.10
N ASN A 150 8.68 -4.33 1.60
CA ASN A 150 10.08 -4.55 1.92
C ASN A 150 10.85 -5.09 0.70
N PHE A 151 10.77 -4.40 -0.44
CA PHE A 151 11.29 -4.88 -1.74
C PHE A 151 12.78 -5.23 -1.73
N LYS A 152 13.61 -4.47 -1.01
CA LYS A 152 15.04 -4.76 -0.86
C LYS A 152 15.28 -6.13 -0.20
N LYS A 153 14.53 -6.42 0.86
CA LYS A 153 14.62 -7.70 1.59
C LYS A 153 14.08 -8.85 0.75
N ALA A 154 12.97 -8.62 0.04
CA ALA A 154 12.41 -9.60 -0.89
C ALA A 154 13.43 -10.03 -1.95
N LYS A 155 14.09 -9.07 -2.62
CA LYS A 155 15.13 -9.35 -3.63
C LYS A 155 16.33 -10.09 -3.05
N GLN A 156 16.78 -9.72 -1.86
CA GLN A 156 17.86 -10.42 -1.14
C GLN A 156 17.53 -11.87 -0.80
N ILE A 157 16.25 -12.17 -0.50
CA ILE A 157 15.81 -13.54 -0.19
C ILE A 157 15.66 -14.34 -1.49
N LEU A 158 15.12 -13.74 -2.55
CA LEU A 158 14.98 -14.37 -3.87
C LEU A 158 16.33 -14.80 -4.46
N SER A 159 17.40 -14.04 -4.23
CA SER A 159 18.73 -14.44 -4.70
C SER A 159 19.27 -15.73 -4.05
N GLN A 160 18.64 -16.20 -2.97
CA GLN A 160 19.00 -17.45 -2.28
C GLN A 160 18.18 -18.67 -2.75
N VAL A 161 17.12 -18.44 -3.53
CA VAL A 161 16.30 -19.48 -4.17
C VAL A 161 17.08 -20.06 -5.34
N LYS A 162 17.36 -21.36 -5.37
CA LYS A 162 18.15 -22.00 -6.43
C LYS A 162 17.31 -22.33 -7.66
N ASP A 163 16.09 -22.79 -7.45
CA ASP A 163 15.11 -23.05 -8.51
C ASP A 163 14.84 -21.77 -9.33
N ALA A 164 15.24 -21.81 -10.60
CA ALA A 164 15.16 -20.65 -11.50
C ALA A 164 13.72 -20.29 -11.85
N SER A 165 12.85 -21.29 -12.01
CA SER A 165 11.44 -21.11 -12.37
C SER A 165 10.69 -20.43 -11.22
N ILE A 166 10.86 -20.92 -10.00
CA ILE A 166 10.28 -20.31 -8.79
C ILE A 166 10.81 -18.88 -8.61
N ARG A 167 12.13 -18.69 -8.73
CA ARG A 167 12.77 -17.38 -8.58
C ARG A 167 12.25 -16.38 -9.60
N HIS A 168 12.09 -16.79 -10.85
CA HIS A 168 11.59 -15.93 -11.94
C HIS A 168 10.14 -15.50 -11.69
N LEU A 169 9.24 -16.44 -11.40
CA LEU A 169 7.83 -16.17 -11.12
C LEU A 169 7.65 -15.12 -10.02
N VAL A 170 8.35 -15.30 -8.88
CA VAL A 170 8.21 -14.38 -7.75
C VAL A 170 8.89 -13.03 -8.01
N THR A 171 9.94 -13.00 -8.85
CA THR A 171 10.58 -11.74 -9.26
C THR A 171 9.63 -10.87 -10.08
N LEU A 172 8.90 -11.45 -11.04
CA LEU A 172 7.89 -10.73 -11.83
C LEU A 172 6.82 -10.11 -10.93
N ASN A 173 6.26 -10.91 -10.01
CA ASN A 173 5.26 -10.43 -9.06
C ASN A 173 5.80 -9.33 -8.14
N THR A 174 7.04 -9.47 -7.66
CA THR A 174 7.70 -8.47 -6.81
C THR A 174 7.88 -7.15 -7.54
N ASN A 175 8.26 -7.18 -8.82
CA ASN A 175 8.41 -5.99 -9.64
C ASN A 175 7.06 -5.32 -9.91
N ASN A 176 6.01 -6.09 -10.20
CA ASN A 176 4.65 -5.57 -10.37
C ASN A 176 4.14 -4.90 -9.08
N TRP A 177 4.32 -5.53 -7.92
CA TRP A 177 3.99 -4.89 -6.63
C TRP A 177 4.81 -3.62 -6.35
N GLN A 178 6.07 -3.58 -6.77
CA GLN A 178 6.89 -2.38 -6.64
C GLN A 178 6.40 -1.24 -7.55
N GLN A 179 6.05 -1.56 -8.80
CA GLN A 179 5.50 -0.58 -9.74
C GLN A 179 4.17 -0.02 -9.27
N THR A 180 3.24 -0.88 -8.85
CA THR A 180 1.94 -0.46 -8.30
C THR A 180 2.09 0.39 -7.04
N ALA A 181 3.02 0.05 -6.14
CA ALA A 181 3.34 0.88 -4.98
C ALA A 181 3.91 2.26 -5.36
N ASN A 182 4.65 2.37 -6.47
CA ASN A 182 5.19 3.64 -6.96
C ASN A 182 4.15 4.52 -7.66
N ILE A 183 3.11 3.92 -8.26
CA ILE A 183 2.03 4.65 -8.98
C ILE A 183 0.95 5.15 -8.01
N GLY A 184 0.77 4.48 -6.86
CA GLY A 184 -0.20 4.86 -5.83
C GLY A 184 0.22 6.05 -4.94
N LEU A 185 1.07 6.96 -5.44
CA LEU A 185 1.51 8.19 -4.79
C LEU A 185 0.72 9.41 -5.31
#